data_AF-A0A6P0KER7-F1
#
_entry.id   AF-A0A6P0KER7-F1
#
_cell.length_a   1.000
_cell.length_b   1.000
_cell.length_c   1.000
_cell.angle_alpha   90.00
_cell.angle_beta   90.00
_cell.angle_gamma   90.00
#
_symmetry.space_group_name_H-M   'P 1'
#
loop_
_entity.id
_entity.type
_entity.pdbx_description
1 polymer ?
#
loop_
_entity_poly.entity_id
_entity_poly.type
_entity_poly.pdbx_seq_one_letter_code
_entity_poly.pdbx_strand_id
1 'polypeptide(L)'
;NQYPDGHPNEYWVGATVEFPDESGKVKANNAQLKTLLERAIAFYPPLAQGDIVYQWSGCRPRPFGRPAPIIESLPDHPHIILATGHYRNGVLLAPATAHVIRDMITVS
;
A
#
# COMPACT_ATOMS: atom_id res chain seq x y z
N ASN A 1 5.08 -1.82 -34.40
CA ASN A 1 5.55 -0.63 -33.66
C ASN A 1 6.33 -1.08 -32.44
N GLN A 2 7.65 -0.99 -32.53
CA GLN A 2 8.60 -1.36 -31.48
C GLN A 2 9.03 -0.07 -30.78
N TYR A 3 8.89 0.00 -29.45
CA TYR A 3 9.21 1.18 -28.65
C TYR A 3 10.73 1.29 -28.41
N PRO A 4 11.28 2.49 -28.22
CA PRO A 4 12.72 2.74 -28.21
C PRO A 4 13.50 2.17 -27.00
N ASP A 5 12.85 1.70 -25.94
CA ASP A 5 13.46 1.18 -24.71
C ASP A 5 13.21 -0.32 -24.45
N GLY A 6 12.51 -1.02 -25.36
CA GLY A 6 12.37 -2.48 -25.33
C GLY A 6 11.45 -3.04 -24.23
N HIS A 7 10.83 -2.20 -23.40
CA HIS A 7 9.83 -2.64 -22.43
C HIS A 7 8.41 -2.44 -22.99
N PRO A 8 7.47 -3.37 -22.75
CA PRO A 8 6.06 -3.08 -23.00
C PRO A 8 5.63 -1.86 -22.17
N ASN A 9 4.79 -0.99 -22.74
CA ASN A 9 4.20 0.12 -22.01
C ASN A 9 3.26 -0.44 -20.92
N GLU A 10 3.78 -0.64 -19.71
CA GLU A 10 3.02 -1.09 -18.55
C GLU A 10 2.54 0.10 -17.72
N TYR A 11 1.25 0.12 -17.40
CA TYR A 11 0.64 1.18 -16.59
C TYR A 11 0.03 0.58 -15.32
N TRP A 12 0.39 1.16 -14.18
CA TRP A 12 -0.24 0.82 -12.91
C TRP A 12 -1.38 1.80 -12.61
N VAL A 13 -2.61 1.28 -12.55
CA VAL A 13 -3.80 2.05 -12.21
C VAL A 13 -4.24 1.68 -10.80
N GLY A 14 -4.28 2.66 -9.90
CA GLY A 14 -4.57 2.40 -8.49
C GLY A 14 -4.96 3.67 -7.73
N ALA A 15 -5.63 3.55 -6.58
CA ALA A 15 -6.15 2.32 -5.97
C ALA A 15 -7.52 2.59 -5.33
N THR A 16 -8.33 1.55 -5.19
CA THR A 16 -9.54 1.58 -4.37
C THR A 16 -9.19 1.60 -2.88
N VAL A 17 -10.17 1.96 -2.06
CA VAL A 17 -10.08 1.95 -0.60
C VAL A 17 -11.36 1.36 -0.01
N GLU A 18 -11.24 0.16 0.49
CA GLU A 18 -12.29 -0.56 1.20
C GLU A 18 -11.99 -0.59 2.71
N PHE A 19 -13.06 -0.54 3.51
CA PHE A 19 -12.98 -0.67 4.97
C PHE A 19 -13.49 -2.05 5.40
N PRO A 20 -13.08 -2.55 6.58
CA PRO A 20 -13.53 -3.84 7.09
C PRO A 20 -15.04 -3.94 7.21
N ASP A 21 -15.61 -5.11 6.91
CA ASP A 21 -16.99 -5.44 7.25
C ASP A 21 -17.16 -5.73 8.75
N GLU A 22 -18.37 -6.08 9.19
CA GLU A 22 -18.67 -6.41 10.58
C GLU A 22 -17.82 -7.58 11.14
N SER A 23 -17.28 -8.43 10.26
CA SER A 23 -16.36 -9.52 10.64
C SER A 23 -14.89 -9.09 10.70
N GLY A 24 -14.60 -7.81 10.50
CA GLY A 24 -13.24 -7.26 10.46
C GLY A 24 -12.47 -7.59 9.17
N LYS A 25 -13.14 -8.14 8.14
CA LYS A 25 -12.49 -8.51 6.88
C LYS A 25 -12.59 -7.39 5.86
N VAL A 26 -11.46 -7.04 5.24
CA VAL A 26 -11.42 -6.16 4.08
C VAL A 26 -11.57 -7.01 2.82
N LYS A 27 -12.54 -6.67 1.96
CA LYS A 27 -12.80 -7.36 0.68
C LYS A 27 -12.65 -6.38 -0.46
N ALA A 28 -11.96 -6.80 -1.52
CA ALA A 28 -11.85 -6.03 -2.75
C ALA A 28 -13.24 -5.80 -3.37
N ASN A 29 -13.48 -4.60 -3.90
CA ASN A 29 -14.77 -4.25 -4.48
C ASN A 29 -14.67 -4.05 -6.00
N ASN A 30 -15.17 -5.02 -6.76
CA ASN A 30 -15.15 -4.98 -8.23
C ASN A 30 -15.89 -3.77 -8.84
N ALA A 31 -16.94 -3.27 -8.19
CA ALA A 31 -17.66 -2.09 -8.68
C ALA A 31 -16.82 -0.81 -8.50
N GLN A 32 -16.09 -0.69 -7.38
CA GLN A 32 -15.15 0.41 -7.19
C GLN A 32 -13.96 0.32 -8.15
N LEU A 33 -13.44 -0.89 -8.40
CA LEU A 33 -12.38 -1.11 -9.37
C LEU A 33 -12.83 -0.71 -10.78
N LYS A 34 -14.04 -1.10 -11.19
CA LYS A 34 -14.63 -0.68 -12.48
C LYS A 34 -14.71 0.85 -12.58
N THR A 35 -15.22 1.50 -11.53
CA THR A 35 -15.30 2.97 -11.47
C THR A 35 -13.92 3.63 -11.57
N LEU A 36 -12.90 3.05 -10.90
CA LEU A 36 -11.53 3.54 -10.97
C LEU A 36 -10.95 3.44 -12.39
N LEU A 37 -11.18 2.31 -13.08
CA LEU A 37 -10.75 2.12 -14.45
C LEU A 37 -11.45 3.09 -15.42
N GLU A 38 -12.76 3.27 -15.29
CA GLU A 38 -13.53 4.25 -16.08
C GLU A 38 -12.96 5.67 -15.93
N ARG A 39 -12.61 6.07 -14.70
CA ARG A 39 -11.98 7.37 -14.42
C ARG A 39 -10.58 7.48 -15.01
N ALA A 40 -9.78 6.42 -14.91
CA ALA A 40 -8.43 6.39 -15.49
C ALA A 40 -8.48 6.52 -17.02
N ILE A 41 -9.40 5.82 -17.68
CA ILE A 41 -9.64 5.93 -19.12
C ILE A 41 -10.12 7.32 -19.50
N ALA A 42 -11.05 7.91 -18.73
CA ALA A 42 -11.50 9.29 -18.99
C ALA A 42 -10.35 10.31 -18.89
N PHE A 43 -9.39 10.08 -17.98
CA PHE A 43 -8.20 10.91 -17.82
C PHE A 43 -7.15 10.67 -18.93
N TYR A 44 -6.92 9.41 -19.29
CA TYR A 44 -5.96 9.01 -20.32
C TYR A 44 -6.61 8.00 -21.28
N PRO A 45 -7.31 8.47 -22.33
CA PRO A 45 -8.10 7.64 -23.24
C PRO A 45 -7.37 6.43 -23.88
N PRO A 46 -6.06 6.48 -24.18
CA PRO A 46 -5.33 5.32 -24.69
C PRO A 46 -5.40 4.08 -23.79
N LEU A 47 -5.65 4.22 -22.47
CA LEU A 47 -5.81 3.07 -21.58
C LEU A 47 -6.96 2.14 -21.97
N ALA A 48 -7.97 2.62 -22.70
CA ALA A 48 -9.09 1.79 -23.16
C ALA A 48 -8.68 0.68 -24.13
N GLN A 49 -7.49 0.79 -24.75
CA GLN A 49 -6.96 -0.18 -25.69
C GLN A 49 -5.96 -1.15 -25.04
N GLY A 50 -5.64 -0.96 -23.75
CA GLY A 50 -4.68 -1.81 -23.04
C GLY A 50 -5.32 -3.09 -22.51
N ASP A 51 -4.52 -4.16 -22.43
CA ASP A 51 -4.90 -5.41 -21.80
C ASP A 51 -4.62 -5.38 -20.30
N ILE A 52 -5.55 -5.90 -19.48
CA ILE A 52 -5.32 -6.11 -18.05
C ILE A 52 -4.44 -7.35 -17.89
N VAL A 53 -3.14 -7.15 -17.69
CA VAL A 53 -2.16 -8.24 -17.48
C VAL A 53 -2.04 -8.68 -16.02
N TYR A 54 -2.37 -7.80 -15.07
CA TYR A 54 -2.29 -8.10 -13.64
C TYR A 54 -3.30 -7.29 -12.82
N GLN A 55 -3.94 -7.93 -11.86
CA GLN A 55 -4.91 -7.32 -10.94
C GLN A 55 -4.76 -7.96 -9.56
N TRP A 56 -4.64 -7.14 -8.52
CA TRP A 56 -4.48 -7.63 -7.15
C TRP A 56 -5.09 -6.65 -6.14
N SER A 57 -5.26 -7.13 -4.92
CA SER A 57 -5.63 -6.32 -3.75
C SER A 57 -4.64 -6.59 -2.62
N GLY A 58 -4.55 -5.65 -1.68
CA GLY A 58 -3.65 -5.77 -0.53
C GLY A 58 -4.12 -4.94 0.65
N CYS A 59 -3.99 -5.49 1.85
CA CYS A 59 -4.34 -4.81 3.10
C CYS A 59 -3.24 -3.82 3.48
N ARG A 60 -3.61 -2.56 3.70
CA ARG A 60 -2.67 -1.53 4.21
C ARG A 60 -2.80 -1.45 5.74
N PRO A 61 -1.75 -1.74 6.52
CA PRO A 61 -1.83 -1.69 7.98
C PRO A 61 -1.97 -0.24 8.44
N ARG A 62 -3.14 0.11 8.97
CA ARG A 62 -3.44 1.44 9.54
C ARG A 62 -3.47 1.34 11.06
N PRO A 63 -2.84 2.27 11.80
CA PRO A 63 -2.93 2.25 13.24
C PRO A 63 -4.32 2.70 13.71
N PHE A 64 -4.81 2.08 14.78
CA PHE A 64 -6.08 2.43 15.40
C PHE A 64 -5.86 3.50 16.48
N GLY A 65 -6.71 4.54 16.50
CA GLY A 65 -6.65 5.58 17.53
C GLY A 65 -5.44 6.53 17.46
N ARG A 66 -4.57 6.44 16.45
CA ARG A 66 -3.43 7.37 16.27
C ARG A 66 -3.14 7.67 14.79
N PRO A 67 -2.57 8.85 14.47
CA PRO A 67 -2.29 9.26 13.10
C PRO A 67 -0.95 8.75 12.54
N ALA A 68 -0.01 8.35 13.42
CA ALA A 68 1.35 7.97 13.06
C ALA A 68 1.59 6.46 13.21
N PRO A 69 2.59 5.87 12.50
CA PRO A 69 3.01 4.49 12.69
C PRO A 69 3.36 4.18 14.14
N ILE A 70 3.31 2.89 14.50
CA ILE A 70 3.73 2.36 15.79
C ILE A 70 5.18 1.92 15.63
N ILE A 71 6.09 2.64 16.30
CA ILE A 71 7.54 2.40 16.32
C ILE A 71 7.99 2.54 17.78
N GLU A 72 7.83 1.48 18.56
CA GLU A 72 8.00 1.50 20.02
C GLU A 72 8.22 0.08 20.58
N SER A 73 8.81 -0.03 21.78
CA SER A 73 8.86 -1.31 22.51
C SER A 73 7.48 -1.66 23.07
N LEU A 74 7.15 -2.96 23.08
CA LEU A 74 5.90 -3.44 23.66
C LEU A 74 5.91 -3.23 25.19
N PRO A 75 4.83 -2.68 25.79
CA PRO A 75 4.71 -2.59 27.24
C PRO A 75 4.97 -3.95 27.91
N ASP A 76 5.66 -3.93 29.05
CA ASP A 76 6.05 -5.10 29.84
C ASP A 76 6.98 -6.12 29.14
N HIS A 77 7.34 -5.88 27.87
CA HIS A 77 8.21 -6.74 27.07
C HIS A 77 9.23 -5.89 26.28
N PRO A 78 10.24 -5.29 26.94
CA PRO A 78 11.13 -4.29 26.33
C PRO A 78 11.96 -4.84 25.15
N HIS A 79 12.17 -6.15 25.09
CA HIS A 79 12.88 -6.83 24.01
C HIS A 79 12.02 -7.12 22.76
N ILE A 80 10.73 -6.79 22.79
CA ILE A 80 9.83 -6.87 21.64
C ILE A 80 9.60 -5.46 21.12
N ILE A 81 9.98 -5.21 19.86
CA ILE A 81 9.81 -3.90 19.20
C ILE A 81 8.71 -4.02 18.13
N LEU A 82 7.78 -3.09 18.14
CA LEU A 82 6.75 -2.94 17.11
C LEU A 82 7.19 -1.91 16.08
N ALA A 83 7.06 -2.24 14.78
CA ALA A 83 7.36 -1.36 13.66
C ALA A 83 6.30 -1.52 12.56
N THR A 84 5.08 -1.01 12.80
CA THR A 84 3.91 -1.28 11.95
C THR A 84 3.00 -0.06 11.80
N GLY A 85 1.91 -0.18 11.03
CA GLY A 85 0.91 0.86 10.92
C GLY A 85 1.28 2.00 9.97
N HIS A 86 2.14 1.76 8.98
CA HIS A 86 2.58 2.81 8.04
C HIS A 86 1.56 3.17 6.95
N TYR A 87 0.43 2.48 6.88
CA TYR A 87 -0.68 2.70 5.95
C TYR A 87 -0.21 2.91 4.50
N ARG A 88 -0.29 4.14 3.98
CA ARG A 88 0.09 4.52 2.60
C ARG A 88 1.57 4.83 2.43
N ASN A 89 2.29 5.01 3.53
CA ASN A 89 3.66 5.50 3.55
C ASN A 89 4.67 4.40 3.93
N GLY A 90 4.28 3.12 3.90
CA GLY A 90 5.16 2.01 4.27
C GLY A 90 6.46 1.96 3.48
N VAL A 91 6.37 2.01 2.14
CA VAL A 91 7.57 2.01 1.28
C VAL A 91 8.41 3.28 1.50
N LEU A 92 7.75 4.45 1.52
CA LEU A 92 8.42 5.74 1.72
C LEU A 92 9.18 5.80 3.06
N LEU A 93 8.58 5.29 4.13
CA LEU A 93 9.13 5.38 5.49
C LEU A 93 9.96 4.16 5.89
N ALA A 94 10.05 3.12 5.05
CA ALA A 94 10.80 1.92 5.37
C ALA A 94 12.27 2.22 5.74
N PRO A 95 13.04 3.04 5.00
CA PRO A 95 14.44 3.32 5.35
C PRO A 95 14.58 4.06 6.68
N ALA A 96 13.74 5.08 6.92
CA ALA A 96 13.75 5.85 8.16
C ALA A 96 13.34 4.99 9.37
N THR A 97 12.32 4.14 9.20
CA THR A 97 11.89 3.18 10.22
C THR A 97 13.02 2.22 10.57
N ALA A 98 13.73 1.69 9.56
CA ALA A 98 14.85 0.77 9.79
C ALA A 98 16.00 1.43 10.60
N HIS A 99 16.27 2.72 10.37
CA HIS A 99 17.28 3.45 11.14
C HIS A 99 16.89 3.58 12.61
N VAL A 100 15.64 3.97 12.89
CA VAL A 100 15.13 4.06 14.27
C VAL A 100 15.18 2.70 14.96
N ILE A 101 14.75 1.64 14.28
CA ILE A 101 14.76 0.28 14.83
C ILE A 101 16.18 -0.21 15.12
N ARG A 102 17.14 0.06 14.23
CA ARG A 102 18.56 -0.24 14.49
C ARG A 102 19.02 0.44 15.78
N ASP A 103 18.75 1.73 15.93
CA ASP A 103 19.20 2.50 17.09
C ASP A 103 18.58 1.95 18.39
N MET A 104 17.30 1.54 18.36
CA MET A 104 16.64 0.89 19.49
C MET A 104 17.30 -0.46 19.86
N ILE A 105 17.78 -1.23 18.88
CA ILE A 105 18.44 -2.53 19.12
C ILE A 105 19.89 -2.36 19.60
N THR A 106 20.60 -1.31 19.17
CA THR A 106 22.02 -1.12 19.53
C THR A 106 22.25 -0.36 20.83
N VAL A 107 21.22 0.34 21.34
CA VAL A 107 21.29 1.13 22.59
C VAL A 107 20.71 0.35 23.78
N SER A 108 20.40 -0.94 23.60
CA SER A 108 19.93 -1.85 24.66
C SER A 108 21.06 -2.58 25.39
#